data_AF-A0A6A6DGR1-F1
#
_entry.id   AF-A0A6A6DGR1-F1
#
_cell.length_a   1.000
_cell.length_b   1.000
_cell.length_c   1.000
_cell.angle_alpha   90.00
_cell.angle_beta   90.00
_cell.angle_gamma   90.00
#
_symmetry.space_group_name_H-M   'P 1'
#
loop_
_entity.id
_entity.type
_entity.pdbx_description
1 polymer ?
#
loop_
_entity_poly.entity_id
_entity_poly.type
_entity_poly.pdbx_seq_one_letter_code
_entity_poly.pdbx_strand_id
1 'polypeptide(L)'
;MTAHAADPAHSMGFIGCSMAENVAQGYVAVGEQRMWGPYGTGGMVVQSWTNPSSSSWQLFDQQATKYGKPTAVWVQICVFTNGATYNEVKQLIANARQHSASNSTIYITGQPLYDAGQTCFLAGAKGPELTDSLAQQAANDSTQKVIYPGAFRLHNGEVADGCHANTAGQASLGKQAVAFWG
;
A
#
# COMPACT_ATOMS: atom_id res chain seq x y z
N MET A 1 -19.88 4.38 -25.66
CA MET A 1 -18.97 4.10 -24.53
C MET A 1 -18.42 5.43 -24.08
N THR A 2 -18.92 5.97 -22.96
CA THR A 2 -18.40 7.21 -22.38
C THR A 2 -17.02 6.93 -21.81
N ALA A 3 -16.00 7.63 -22.32
CA ALA A 3 -14.68 7.65 -21.71
C ALA A 3 -14.84 8.04 -20.23
N HIS A 4 -14.40 7.18 -19.33
CA HIS A 4 -14.19 7.61 -17.95
C HIS A 4 -13.18 8.75 -18.01
N ALA A 5 -13.53 9.92 -17.45
CA ALA A 5 -12.54 10.95 -17.21
C ALA A 5 -11.42 10.33 -16.36
N ALA A 6 -10.17 10.52 -16.76
CA ALA A 6 -9.03 10.06 -15.98
C ALA A 6 -9.15 10.62 -14.55
N ASP A 7 -8.88 9.78 -13.55
CA ASP A 7 -8.93 10.20 -12.16
C ASP A 7 -7.98 11.40 -11.93
N PRO A 8 -8.36 12.39 -11.10
CA PRO A 8 -7.52 13.56 -10.90
C PRO A 8 -6.14 13.20 -10.35
N ALA A 9 -5.11 13.95 -10.75
CA ALA A 9 -3.79 13.83 -10.18
C ALA A 9 -3.84 14.00 -8.65
N HIS A 10 -3.08 13.18 -7.94
CA HIS A 10 -2.96 13.15 -6.49
C HIS A 10 -4.29 12.95 -5.74
N SER A 11 -5.29 12.36 -6.38
CA SER A 11 -6.56 11.96 -5.76
C SER A 11 -6.44 10.72 -4.88
N MET A 12 -5.33 9.97 -5.00
CA MET A 12 -5.11 8.74 -4.27
C MET A 12 -3.93 8.84 -3.29
N GLY A 13 -4.21 8.69 -1.99
CA GLY A 13 -3.18 8.56 -0.97
C GLY A 13 -2.74 7.11 -0.80
N PHE A 14 -1.65 6.89 -0.07
CA PHE A 14 -1.27 5.55 0.35
C PHE A 14 -0.75 5.54 1.79
N ILE A 15 -0.82 4.38 2.43
CA ILE A 15 -0.16 4.07 3.71
C ILE A 15 0.53 2.71 3.62
N GLY A 16 1.56 2.52 4.42
CA GLY A 16 2.34 1.28 4.45
C GLY A 16 3.75 1.54 4.96
N CYS A 17 4.69 0.69 4.53
CA CYS A 17 6.10 0.76 4.90
C CYS A 17 7.00 1.11 3.69
N SER A 18 8.30 0.86 3.79
CA SER A 18 9.31 1.08 2.74
C SER A 18 9.00 0.32 1.44
N MET A 19 8.27 -0.79 1.53
CA MET A 19 7.79 -1.49 0.34
C MET A 19 6.68 -0.70 -0.38
N ALA A 20 5.87 0.07 0.34
CA ALA A 20 4.87 0.94 -0.25
C ALA A 20 5.55 2.12 -0.96
N GLU A 21 6.63 2.64 -0.36
CA GLU A 21 7.50 3.64 -0.98
C GLU A 21 8.10 3.14 -2.30
N ASN A 22 8.54 1.88 -2.38
CA ASN A 22 9.04 1.32 -3.64
C ASN A 22 7.96 1.29 -4.73
N VAL A 23 6.72 0.93 -4.39
CA VAL A 23 5.60 0.97 -5.33
C VAL A 23 5.32 2.42 -5.75
N ALA A 24 5.25 3.37 -4.81
CA ALA A 24 4.98 4.78 -5.11
C ALA A 24 6.08 5.42 -5.97
N GLN A 25 7.35 5.12 -5.68
CA GLN A 25 8.50 5.53 -6.50
C GLN A 25 8.36 4.99 -7.93
N GLY A 26 8.05 3.69 -8.06
CA GLY A 26 7.81 3.04 -9.33
C GLY A 26 6.66 3.66 -10.12
N TYR A 27 5.53 3.89 -9.46
CA TYR A 27 4.31 4.42 -10.05
C TYR A 27 4.53 5.82 -10.64
N VAL A 28 5.17 6.72 -9.89
CA VAL A 28 5.53 8.05 -10.41
C VAL A 28 6.58 7.96 -11.52
N ALA A 29 7.55 7.05 -11.41
CA ALA A 29 8.59 6.87 -12.43
C ALA A 29 8.06 6.37 -13.78
N VAL A 30 6.92 5.65 -13.79
CA VAL A 30 6.25 5.25 -15.04
C VAL A 30 5.33 6.33 -15.61
N GLY A 31 5.29 7.52 -15.01
CA GLY A 31 4.61 8.71 -15.52
C GLY A 31 3.22 8.97 -14.94
N GLU A 32 2.80 8.17 -13.95
CA GLU A 32 1.45 8.21 -13.42
C GLU A 32 1.30 9.23 -12.30
N GLN A 33 0.12 9.83 -12.20
CA GLN A 33 -0.11 10.98 -11.35
C GLN A 33 -1.25 10.83 -10.35
N ARG A 34 -2.10 9.79 -10.48
CA ARG A 34 -3.27 9.61 -9.60
C ARG A 34 -2.86 9.44 -8.12
N MET A 35 -1.88 8.59 -7.85
CA MET A 35 -1.36 8.33 -6.51
C MET A 35 -0.33 9.37 -6.08
N TRP A 36 -0.26 9.67 -4.79
CA TRP A 36 0.82 10.47 -4.23
C TRP A 36 2.19 9.83 -4.46
N GLY A 37 3.20 10.68 -4.62
CA GLY A 37 4.58 10.26 -4.62
C GLY A 37 5.08 9.82 -3.23
N PRO A 38 6.29 9.24 -3.17
CA PRO A 38 6.93 8.83 -1.92
C PRO A 38 7.02 9.96 -0.89
N TYR A 39 6.77 9.67 0.39
CA TYR A 39 6.77 10.69 1.45
C TYR A 39 7.43 10.27 2.77
N GLY A 40 8.09 9.12 2.80
CA GLY A 40 8.93 8.68 3.91
C GLY A 40 8.24 7.77 4.92
N THR A 41 7.50 6.76 4.48
CA THR A 41 6.83 5.81 5.39
C THR A 41 7.76 4.77 6.04
N GLY A 42 8.90 4.44 5.44
CA GLY A 42 9.98 3.66 6.08
C GLY A 42 9.51 2.40 6.84
N GLY A 43 9.85 2.28 8.12
CA GLY A 43 9.48 1.11 8.95
C GLY A 43 8.04 1.09 9.47
N MET A 44 7.10 1.88 8.92
CA MET A 44 5.73 1.99 9.43
C MET A 44 4.87 0.78 9.08
N VAL A 45 4.98 -0.27 9.89
CA VAL A 45 4.14 -1.49 9.83
C VAL A 45 2.73 -1.22 10.35
N VAL A 46 1.83 -2.20 10.29
CA VAL A 46 0.42 -2.09 10.72
C VAL A 46 0.27 -1.35 12.06
N GLN A 47 1.08 -1.69 13.07
CA GLN A 47 1.01 -1.09 14.41
C GLN A 47 1.30 0.42 14.43
N SER A 48 2.05 0.94 13.45
CA SER A 48 2.32 2.37 13.30
C SER A 48 1.07 3.17 12.88
N TRP A 49 0.04 2.49 12.38
CA TRP A 49 -1.18 3.09 11.81
C TRP A 49 -2.45 2.79 12.62
N THR A 50 -2.38 1.98 13.70
CA THR A 50 -3.57 1.61 14.50
C THR A 50 -4.01 2.70 15.48
N ASN A 51 -3.14 3.63 15.85
CA ASN A 51 -3.52 4.85 16.58
C ASN A 51 -3.74 6.00 15.59
N PRO A 52 -4.96 6.57 15.43
CA PRO A 52 -5.24 7.63 14.45
C PRO A 52 -4.48 8.94 14.72
N SER A 53 -3.91 9.12 15.92
CA SER A 53 -3.09 10.30 16.25
C SER A 53 -1.58 10.03 16.18
N SER A 54 -1.15 8.90 15.58
CA SER A 54 0.26 8.53 15.48
C SER A 54 1.06 9.48 14.59
N SER A 55 2.39 9.48 14.74
CA SER A 55 3.29 10.22 13.85
C SER A 55 3.16 9.80 12.38
N SER A 56 2.82 8.54 12.11
CA SER A 56 2.56 8.04 10.76
C SER A 56 1.35 8.75 10.12
N TRP A 57 0.26 8.91 10.87
CA TRP A 57 -0.91 9.66 10.40
C TRP A 57 -0.61 11.15 10.25
N GLN A 58 0.22 11.74 11.12
CA GLN A 58 0.66 13.13 10.94
C GLN A 58 1.41 13.33 9.61
N LEU A 59 2.23 12.37 9.17
CA LEU A 59 2.89 12.42 7.86
C LEU A 59 1.89 12.29 6.70
N PHE A 60 0.91 11.39 6.83
CA PHE A 60 -0.18 11.28 5.86
C PHE A 60 -0.97 12.60 5.75
N ASP A 61 -1.31 13.21 6.88
CA ASP A 61 -2.06 14.47 6.95
C ASP A 61 -1.28 15.65 6.37
N GLN A 62 0.05 15.63 6.44
CA GLN A 62 0.90 16.61 5.73
C GLN A 62 0.74 16.48 4.21
N GLN A 63 0.67 15.25 3.67
CA GLN A 63 0.40 15.05 2.25
C GLN A 63 -1.03 15.46 1.89
N ALA A 64 -2.02 15.14 2.73
CA ALA A 64 -3.39 15.58 2.53
C ALA A 64 -3.53 17.12 2.57
N THR A 65 -2.72 17.81 3.36
CA THR A 65 -2.66 19.29 3.36
C THR A 65 -2.08 19.83 2.04
N LYS A 66 -1.11 19.12 1.46
CA LYS A 66 -0.45 19.51 0.21
C LYS A 66 -1.30 19.23 -1.04
N TYR A 67 -1.94 18.07 -1.10
CA TYR A 67 -2.64 17.58 -2.30
C TYR A 67 -4.18 17.58 -2.18
N GLY A 68 -4.71 17.81 -0.97
CA GLY A 68 -6.12 17.62 -0.64
C GLY A 68 -6.37 16.25 0.00
N LYS A 69 -7.50 16.13 0.70
CA LYS A 69 -7.93 14.83 1.26
C LYS A 69 -8.19 13.85 0.11
N PRO A 70 -7.60 12.65 0.13
CA PRO A 70 -7.69 11.75 -1.00
C PRO A 70 -9.07 11.09 -1.09
N THR A 71 -9.56 10.93 -2.33
CA THR A 71 -10.81 10.22 -2.64
C THR A 71 -10.58 8.72 -2.83
N ALA A 72 -9.33 8.27 -2.93
CA ALA A 72 -8.94 6.88 -2.82
C ALA A 72 -7.73 6.69 -1.90
N VAL A 73 -7.64 5.59 -1.16
CA VAL A 73 -6.46 5.25 -0.36
C VAL A 73 -6.02 3.84 -0.69
N TRP A 74 -4.74 3.66 -1.00
CA TRP A 74 -4.13 2.34 -1.00
C TRP A 74 -3.49 2.02 0.34
N VAL A 75 -3.91 0.90 0.91
CA VAL A 75 -3.39 0.34 2.13
C VAL A 75 -2.47 -0.83 1.79
N GLN A 76 -1.17 -0.69 2.05
CA GLN A 76 -0.27 -1.84 2.08
C GLN A 76 -0.16 -2.37 3.51
N ILE A 77 -0.64 -3.59 3.75
CA ILE A 77 -0.45 -4.28 5.02
C ILE A 77 1.03 -4.67 5.12
N CYS A 78 1.78 -3.99 5.99
CA CYS A 78 3.18 -4.27 6.26
C CYS A 78 3.39 -4.82 7.67
N VAL A 79 4.29 -5.80 7.79
CA VAL A 79 4.69 -6.39 9.08
C VAL A 79 6.20 -6.56 9.16
N PHE A 80 6.69 -6.60 10.39
CA PHE A 80 7.94 -7.27 10.72
C PHE A 80 7.65 -8.69 11.21
N THR A 81 8.65 -9.37 11.78
CA THR A 81 8.53 -10.76 12.27
C THR A 81 7.40 -10.98 13.27
N ASN A 82 6.91 -9.94 13.94
CA ASN A 82 5.78 -10.03 14.89
C ASN A 82 4.42 -10.21 14.18
N GLY A 83 4.35 -9.99 12.87
CA GLY A 83 3.11 -10.11 12.10
C GLY A 83 2.08 -9.02 12.41
N ALA A 84 0.83 -9.29 12.04
CA ALA A 84 -0.33 -8.50 12.36
C ALA A 84 -1.56 -9.40 12.50
N THR A 85 -2.53 -8.95 13.27
CA THR A 85 -3.84 -9.57 13.40
C THR A 85 -4.86 -8.91 12.49
N TYR A 86 -5.93 -9.65 12.16
CA TYR A 86 -7.02 -9.06 11.38
C TYR A 86 -7.74 -7.91 12.10
N ASN A 87 -7.77 -7.91 13.44
CA ASN A 87 -8.32 -6.79 14.19
C ASN A 87 -7.51 -5.50 14.02
N GLU A 88 -6.18 -5.59 14.00
CA GLU A 88 -5.33 -4.43 13.71
C GLU A 88 -5.53 -3.94 12.27
N VAL A 89 -5.71 -4.85 11.31
CA VAL A 89 -6.03 -4.49 9.91
C VAL A 89 -7.37 -3.73 9.82
N LYS A 90 -8.42 -4.19 10.51
CA LYS A 90 -9.70 -3.45 10.56
C LYS A 90 -9.52 -2.05 11.17
N GLN A 91 -8.74 -1.92 12.24
CA GLN A 91 -8.48 -0.62 12.84
C GLN A 91 -7.72 0.30 11.88
N LEU A 92 -6.73 -0.25 11.17
CA LEU A 92 -5.95 0.46 10.17
C LEU A 92 -6.82 0.95 9.01
N ILE A 93 -7.75 0.13 8.51
CA ILE A 93 -8.74 0.52 7.49
C ILE A 93 -9.68 1.61 8.02
N ALA A 94 -10.17 1.47 9.25
CA ALA A 94 -11.04 2.47 9.87
C ALA A 94 -10.34 3.82 10.01
N ASN A 95 -9.08 3.82 10.45
CA ASN A 95 -8.28 5.04 10.53
C ASN A 95 -8.04 5.63 9.13
N ALA A 96 -7.73 4.83 8.11
CA ALA A 96 -7.59 5.32 6.74
C ALA A 96 -8.83 6.10 6.25
N ARG A 97 -10.04 5.66 6.62
CA ARG A 97 -11.29 6.39 6.33
C ARG A 97 -11.41 7.71 7.07
N GLN A 98 -10.90 7.78 8.30
CA GLN A 98 -10.95 9.00 9.11
C GLN A 98 -10.06 10.10 8.51
N HIS A 99 -8.94 9.72 7.90
CA HIS A 99 -7.96 10.65 7.33
C HIS A 99 -8.22 10.98 5.85
N SER A 100 -9.12 10.27 5.17
CA SER A 100 -9.48 10.49 3.76
C SER A 100 -10.74 11.35 3.57
N ALA A 101 -11.11 11.61 2.31
CA ALA A 101 -12.38 12.23 1.97
C ALA A 101 -13.58 11.32 2.32
N SER A 102 -14.75 11.91 2.52
CA SER A 102 -15.98 11.13 2.72
C SER A 102 -16.23 10.22 1.52
N ASN A 103 -16.62 8.97 1.79
CA ASN A 103 -16.83 7.92 0.77
C ASN A 103 -15.57 7.54 -0.03
N SER A 104 -14.36 7.74 0.51
CA SER A 104 -13.14 7.32 -0.17
C SER A 104 -13.14 5.83 -0.50
N THR A 105 -12.70 5.46 -1.70
CA THR A 105 -12.42 4.06 -2.05
C THR A 105 -11.16 3.61 -1.33
N ILE A 106 -11.16 2.41 -0.74
CA ILE A 106 -9.95 1.83 -0.14
C ILE A 106 -9.54 0.60 -0.94
N TYR A 107 -8.34 0.65 -1.49
CA TYR A 107 -7.63 -0.51 -2.03
C TYR A 107 -6.75 -1.09 -0.94
N ILE A 108 -6.65 -2.42 -0.85
CA ILE A 108 -5.82 -3.09 0.14
C ILE A 108 -5.00 -4.19 -0.50
N THR A 109 -3.71 -4.27 -0.16
CA THR A 109 -2.80 -5.34 -0.58
C THR A 109 -1.90 -5.76 0.58
N GLY A 110 -1.26 -6.92 0.47
CA GLY A 110 -0.12 -7.27 1.33
C GLY A 110 1.18 -6.57 0.93
N GLN A 111 2.26 -6.84 1.67
CA GLN A 111 3.63 -6.67 1.19
C GLN A 111 3.83 -7.48 -0.10
N PRO A 112 4.74 -7.06 -1.01
CA PRO A 112 4.99 -7.81 -2.22
C PRO A 112 5.37 -9.26 -1.92
N LEU A 113 4.77 -10.19 -2.66
CA LEU A 113 5.20 -11.58 -2.71
C LEU A 113 6.48 -11.69 -3.53
N TYR A 114 7.19 -12.79 -3.37
CA TYR A 114 8.43 -13.07 -4.08
C TYR A 114 8.31 -14.35 -4.90
N ASP A 115 9.20 -14.51 -5.87
CA ASP A 115 9.38 -15.80 -6.55
C ASP A 115 9.94 -16.86 -5.58
N ALA A 116 9.77 -18.13 -5.96
CA ALA A 116 10.13 -19.26 -5.13
C ALA A 116 11.62 -19.23 -4.73
N GLY A 117 11.90 -19.49 -3.45
CA GLY A 117 13.25 -19.46 -2.89
C GLY A 117 13.64 -18.11 -2.27
N GLN A 118 12.77 -17.11 -2.32
CA GLN A 118 13.01 -15.79 -1.74
C GLN A 118 11.85 -15.32 -0.88
N THR A 119 12.14 -14.53 0.16
CA THR A 119 11.16 -13.85 1.02
C THR A 119 11.81 -12.65 1.70
N CYS A 120 11.01 -11.66 2.10
CA CYS A 120 11.52 -10.51 2.85
C CYS A 120 11.94 -10.93 4.26
N PHE A 121 13.24 -10.87 4.54
CA PHE A 121 13.78 -11.26 5.86
C PHE A 121 13.22 -10.41 7.02
N LEU A 122 12.87 -9.13 6.78
CA LEU A 122 12.30 -8.24 7.80
C LEU A 122 10.92 -8.70 8.29
N ALA A 123 10.13 -9.32 7.41
CA ALA A 123 8.78 -9.79 7.71
C ALA A 123 8.77 -11.25 8.21
N GLY A 124 9.91 -11.94 8.14
CA GLY A 124 10.01 -13.36 8.43
C GLY A 124 9.48 -14.25 7.30
N ALA A 125 9.68 -15.57 7.44
CA ALA A 125 9.54 -16.53 6.35
C ALA A 125 8.16 -16.60 5.67
N LYS A 126 7.10 -16.14 6.34
CA LYS A 126 5.72 -16.12 5.82
C LYS A 126 5.05 -14.75 5.96
N GLY A 127 5.83 -13.71 6.23
CA GLY A 127 5.31 -12.36 6.44
C GLY A 127 4.54 -11.85 5.23
N PRO A 128 5.11 -11.86 4.01
CA PRO A 128 4.40 -11.44 2.80
C PRO A 128 3.09 -12.21 2.57
N GLU A 129 3.10 -13.54 2.66
CA GLU A 129 1.93 -14.39 2.49
C GLU A 129 0.86 -14.12 3.56
N LEU A 130 1.27 -13.88 4.81
CA LEU A 130 0.36 -13.48 5.88
C LEU A 130 -0.33 -12.17 5.52
N THR A 131 0.43 -11.14 5.13
CA THR A 131 -0.15 -9.84 4.80
C THR A 131 -1.08 -9.90 3.59
N ASP A 132 -0.74 -10.70 2.59
CA ASP A 132 -1.61 -10.92 1.43
C ASP A 132 -2.91 -11.63 1.84
N SER A 133 -2.82 -12.66 2.69
CA SER A 133 -3.99 -13.36 3.23
C SER A 133 -4.90 -12.44 4.05
N LEU A 134 -4.33 -11.50 4.80
CA LEU A 134 -5.09 -10.49 5.55
C LEU A 134 -5.77 -9.48 4.62
N ALA A 135 -5.15 -9.09 3.52
CA ALA A 135 -5.75 -8.21 2.53
C ALA A 135 -6.94 -8.89 1.83
N GLN A 136 -6.78 -10.15 1.44
CA GLN A 136 -7.87 -10.96 0.90
C GLN A 136 -8.99 -11.15 1.92
N GLN A 137 -8.65 -11.43 3.20
CA GLN A 137 -9.64 -11.52 4.27
C GLN A 137 -10.43 -10.22 4.43
N ALA A 138 -9.76 -9.06 4.40
CA ALA A 138 -10.41 -7.76 4.48
C ALA A 138 -11.37 -7.50 3.31
N ALA A 139 -11.00 -7.89 2.09
CA ALA A 139 -11.86 -7.74 0.91
C ALA A 139 -13.07 -8.69 0.93
N ASN A 140 -12.92 -9.89 1.49
CA ASN A 140 -14.01 -10.85 1.66
C ASN A 140 -14.97 -10.48 2.80
N ASP A 141 -14.53 -9.65 3.74
CA ASP A 141 -15.38 -9.11 4.80
C ASP A 141 -16.17 -7.90 4.27
N SER A 142 -17.44 -8.13 3.94
CA SER A 142 -18.33 -7.12 3.38
C SER A 142 -18.54 -5.90 4.28
N THR A 143 -18.24 -6.01 5.58
CA THR A 143 -18.29 -4.86 6.51
C THR A 143 -17.12 -3.89 6.27
N GLN A 144 -16.00 -4.38 5.76
CA GLN A 144 -14.83 -3.56 5.50
C GLN A 144 -14.95 -2.77 4.22
N LYS A 145 -15.73 -3.20 3.21
CA LYS A 145 -15.95 -2.47 1.94
C LYS A 145 -14.64 -1.94 1.33
N VAL A 146 -13.65 -2.82 1.20
CA VAL A 146 -12.34 -2.53 0.58
C VAL A 146 -12.20 -3.36 -0.70
N ILE A 147 -11.30 -2.95 -1.59
CA ILE A 147 -11.01 -3.62 -2.86
C ILE A 147 -9.63 -4.27 -2.75
N TYR A 148 -9.56 -5.58 -2.95
CA TYR A 148 -8.28 -6.28 -3.16
C TYR A 148 -8.05 -6.42 -4.67
N PRO A 149 -7.14 -5.64 -5.28
CA PRO A 149 -6.93 -5.67 -6.72
C PRO A 149 -6.05 -6.83 -7.18
N GLY A 150 -5.34 -7.47 -6.25
CA GLY A 150 -4.36 -8.51 -6.52
C GLY A 150 -3.12 -8.35 -5.63
N ALA A 151 -2.20 -9.29 -5.75
CA ALA A 151 -0.93 -9.28 -5.03
C ALA A 151 0.14 -8.57 -5.87
N PHE A 152 0.91 -7.68 -5.24
CA PHE A 152 2.18 -7.25 -5.81
C PHE A 152 3.18 -8.41 -5.78
N ARG A 153 4.04 -8.49 -6.78
CA ARG A 153 5.13 -9.46 -6.85
C ARG A 153 6.43 -8.81 -7.27
N LEU A 154 7.51 -9.20 -6.60
CA LEU A 154 8.89 -8.95 -7.02
C LEU A 154 9.50 -10.24 -7.54
N HIS A 155 10.07 -10.16 -8.74
CA HIS A 155 10.72 -11.28 -9.41
C HIS A 155 12.21 -11.39 -9.07
N ASN A 156 12.80 -12.53 -9.41
CA ASN A 156 14.25 -12.71 -9.32
C ASN A 156 14.98 -11.62 -10.13
N GLY A 157 15.95 -10.94 -9.50
CA GLY A 157 16.67 -9.82 -10.10
C GLY A 157 16.00 -8.45 -9.93
N GLU A 158 14.82 -8.38 -9.34
CA GLU A 158 14.12 -7.13 -9.01
C GLU A 158 14.35 -6.66 -7.57
N VAL A 159 15.12 -7.41 -6.78
CA VAL A 159 15.33 -7.17 -5.35
C VAL A 159 16.77 -6.75 -5.07
N ALA A 160 16.93 -5.73 -4.22
CA ALA A 160 18.21 -5.11 -3.92
C ALA A 160 18.96 -5.77 -2.74
N ASP A 161 18.24 -6.03 -1.64
CA ASP A 161 18.84 -6.38 -0.35
C ASP A 161 18.17 -7.59 0.33
N GLY A 162 17.45 -8.39 -0.46
CA GLY A 162 16.66 -9.52 0.04
C GLY A 162 15.27 -9.14 0.55
N CYS A 163 14.88 -7.87 0.53
CA CYS A 163 13.50 -7.45 0.75
C CYS A 163 13.06 -6.34 -0.22
N HIS A 164 13.80 -5.24 -0.30
CA HIS A 164 13.40 -4.06 -1.05
C HIS A 164 13.62 -4.21 -2.55
N ALA A 165 12.76 -3.55 -3.33
CA ALA A 165 12.91 -3.49 -4.76
C ALA A 165 14.15 -2.67 -5.16
N ASN A 166 14.92 -3.15 -6.14
CA ASN A 166 15.89 -2.31 -6.85
C ASN A 166 15.18 -1.45 -7.90
N THR A 167 15.92 -0.68 -8.72
CA THR A 167 15.32 0.17 -9.76
C THR A 167 14.43 -0.59 -10.75
N ALA A 168 14.80 -1.80 -11.15
CA ALA A 168 13.98 -2.63 -12.03
C ALA A 168 12.70 -3.10 -11.32
N GLY A 169 12.82 -3.51 -10.06
CA GLY A 169 11.67 -3.90 -9.24
C GLY A 169 10.71 -2.75 -8.96
N GLN A 170 11.22 -1.54 -8.71
CA GLN A 170 10.38 -0.35 -8.57
C GLN A 170 9.58 -0.11 -9.85
N ALA A 171 10.21 -0.15 -11.03
CA ALA A 171 9.51 -0.01 -12.30
C ALA A 171 8.45 -1.12 -12.52
N SER A 172 8.76 -2.36 -12.12
CA SER A 172 7.83 -3.50 -12.18
C SER A 172 6.62 -3.30 -11.28
N LEU A 173 6.85 -2.95 -10.01
CA LEU A 173 5.81 -2.64 -9.03
C LEU A 173 4.95 -1.45 -9.46
N GLY A 174 5.56 -0.41 -10.04
CA GLY A 174 4.83 0.73 -10.60
C GLY A 174 3.83 0.32 -11.68
N LYS A 175 4.24 -0.53 -12.64
CA LYS A 175 3.35 -1.05 -13.68
C LYS A 175 2.23 -1.92 -13.10
N GLN A 176 2.51 -2.71 -12.07
CA GLN A 176 1.49 -3.49 -11.37
C GLN A 176 0.45 -2.57 -10.70
N ALA A 177 0.90 -1.47 -10.08
CA ALA A 177 0.01 -0.48 -9.48
C ALA A 177 -0.89 0.19 -10.52
N VAL A 178 -0.36 0.50 -11.72
CA VAL A 178 -1.18 0.96 -12.86
C VAL A 178 -2.24 -0.05 -13.25
N ALA A 179 -1.89 -1.35 -13.32
CA ALA A 179 -2.88 -2.37 -13.64
C ALA A 179 -3.98 -2.51 -12.58
N PHE A 180 -3.71 -2.13 -11.33
CA PHE A 180 -4.66 -2.23 -10.22
C PHE A 180 -5.59 -1.02 -10.09
N TRP A 181 -5.10 0.19 -10.36
CA TRP A 181 -5.84 1.44 -10.12
C TRP A 181 -5.42 2.61 -11.01
N GLY A 182 -4.63 2.38 -12.05
CA GLY A 182 -4.35 3.36 -13.11
C GLY A 182 -5.56 3.60 -14.01
#